data_AF-D7RGY8-F1
#
_entry.id   AF-D7RGY8-F1
#
_cell.length_a   1.000
_cell.length_b   1.000
_cell.length_c   1.000
_cell.angle_alpha   90.00
_cell.angle_beta   90.00
_cell.angle_gamma   90.00
#
_symmetry.space_group_name_H-M   'P 1'
#
loop_
_entity.id
_entity.type
_entity.pdbx_description
1 polymer ?
#
loop_
_entity_poly.entity_id
_entity_poly.type
_entity_poly.pdbx_seq_one_letter_code
_entity_poly.pdbx_strand_id
1 'polypeptide(L)'
;MESCGIHETVYNSIMKCDVDIRKDLYANTVLSGGTTMYPGIADRMQKEITALAPSTIKIKIIAPPERKYSVWIGGSILASLS
;
A
#
# COMPACT_ATOMS: atom_id res chain seq x y z
N MET A 1 -18.88 -15.45 -0.51
CA MET A 1 -18.56 -14.37 0.44
C MET A 1 -18.16 -13.17 -0.40
N GLU A 2 -19.00 -12.13 -0.43
CA GLU A 2 -18.64 -10.89 -1.13
C GLU A 2 -17.57 -10.17 -0.33
N SER A 3 -16.48 -9.78 -0.99
CA SER A 3 -15.38 -9.02 -0.40
C SER A 3 -15.30 -7.68 -1.11
N CYS A 4 -15.05 -6.61 -0.35
CA CYS A 4 -14.85 -5.29 -0.90
C CYS A 4 -13.58 -5.21 -1.76
N GLY A 5 -13.48 -4.19 -2.60
CA GLY A 5 -12.31 -3.99 -3.43
C GLY A 5 -11.04 -3.77 -2.59
N ILE A 6 -9.86 -4.04 -3.15
CA ILE A 6 -8.59 -3.84 -2.42
C ILE A 6 -8.38 -2.38 -1.99
N HIS A 7 -8.88 -1.41 -2.77
CA HIS A 7 -8.79 0.02 -2.47
C HIS A 7 -9.68 0.39 -1.26
N GLU A 8 -10.92 -0.13 -1.22
CA GLU A 8 -11.81 0.00 -0.06
C GLU A 8 -11.26 -0.71 1.17
N THR A 9 -10.69 -1.90 1.00
CA THR A 9 -10.08 -2.66 2.11
C THR A 9 -8.93 -1.87 2.74
N VAL A 10 -8.07 -1.26 1.92
CA VAL A 10 -6.98 -0.39 2.41
C VAL A 10 -7.53 0.83 3.12
N TYR A 11 -8.50 1.53 2.53
CA TYR A 11 -9.14 2.70 3.15
C TYR A 11 -9.76 2.35 4.52
N ASN A 12 -10.56 1.28 4.57
CA ASN A 12 -11.21 0.81 5.79
C ASN A 12 -10.20 0.40 6.86
N SER A 13 -9.07 -0.17 6.47
CA SER A 13 -7.99 -0.52 7.39
C SER A 13 -7.36 0.72 8.01
N ILE A 14 -7.06 1.75 7.20
CA ILE A 14 -6.50 3.03 7.69
C ILE A 14 -7.52 3.78 8.56
N MET A 15 -8.81 3.73 8.24
CA MET A 15 -9.86 4.35 9.05
C MET A 15 -10.07 3.69 10.41
N LYS A 16 -9.61 2.45 10.60
CA LYS A 16 -9.59 1.78 11.92
C LYS A 16 -8.38 2.16 12.77
N CYS A 17 -7.36 2.77 12.17
CA CYS A 17 -6.19 3.26 12.88
C CYS A 17 -6.45 4.61 13.56
N ASP A 18 -5.62 4.96 14.54
CA ASP A 18 -5.61 6.28 15.18
C ASP A 18 -5.44 7.39 14.13
N VAL A 19 -6.16 8.51 14.31
CA VAL A 19 -6.15 9.65 13.39
C VAL A 19 -4.75 10.21 13.17
N ASP A 20 -3.90 10.19 14.20
CA ASP A 20 -2.57 10.78 14.16
C ASP A 20 -1.63 10.05 13.20
N ILE A 21 -1.82 8.73 13.00
CA ILE A 21 -0.96 7.92 12.14
C ILE A 21 -1.48 7.78 10.70
N ARG A 22 -2.74 8.16 10.43
CA ARG A 22 -3.36 7.94 9.10
C ARG A 22 -2.61 8.63 7.98
N LYS A 23 -2.13 9.85 8.23
CA LYS A 23 -1.36 10.62 7.26
C LYS A 23 -0.10 9.86 6.83
N ASP A 24 0.59 9.26 7.79
CA ASP A 24 1.82 8.50 7.53
C ASP A 24 1.51 7.18 6.82
N LEU A 25 0.40 6.52 7.16
CA LEU A 25 -0.05 5.30 6.46
C LEU A 25 -0.36 5.57 4.97
N TYR A 26 -1.07 6.66 4.67
CA TYR A 26 -1.35 7.06 3.28
C TYR A 26 -0.10 7.47 2.49
N ALA A 27 0.89 8.08 3.17
CA ALA A 27 2.14 8.49 2.55
C ALA A 27 3.14 7.34 2.32
N ASN A 28 2.91 6.17 2.92
CA ASN A 28 3.85 5.04 2.91
C ASN A 28 3.17 3.71 2.54
N THR A 29 2.22 3.72 1.60
CA THR A 29 1.58 2.48 1.14
C THR A 29 2.49 1.76 0.15
N VAL A 30 2.99 0.57 0.51
CA VAL A 30 3.90 -0.23 -0.31
C VAL A 30 3.16 -1.41 -0.95
N LEU A 31 3.31 -1.60 -2.26
CA LEU A 31 2.81 -2.77 -2.98
C LEU A 31 3.88 -3.86 -3.04
N SER A 32 3.53 -5.07 -2.63
CA SER A 32 4.41 -6.25 -2.64
C SER A 32 3.69 -7.49 -3.15
N GLY A 33 4.45 -8.43 -3.73
CA GLY A 33 3.96 -9.72 -4.21
C GLY A 33 3.62 -9.75 -5.71
N GLY A 34 3.54 -10.96 -6.27
CA GLY A 34 3.40 -11.17 -7.72
C GLY A 34 2.15 -10.56 -8.34
N THR A 35 1.01 -10.60 -7.64
CA THR A 35 -0.27 -10.02 -8.11
C THR A 35 -0.20 -8.49 -8.26
N THR A 36 0.72 -7.83 -7.56
CA THR A 36 0.91 -6.38 -7.70
C THR A 36 1.74 -6.01 -8.95
N MET A 37 2.17 -6.99 -9.74
CA MET A 37 2.95 -6.77 -10.97
C MET A 37 2.08 -6.43 -12.19
N TYR A 38 0.76 -6.49 -12.10
CA TYR A 38 -0.11 -6.11 -13.21
C TYR A 38 0.16 -4.65 -13.64
N PRO A 39 0.34 -4.38 -14.95
CA PRO A 39 0.54 -3.02 -15.44
C PRO A 39 -0.59 -2.08 -15.01
N GLY A 40 -0.25 -0.87 -14.57
CA GLY A 40 -1.22 0.15 -14.16
C GLY A 40 -1.90 -0.07 -12.81
N ILE A 41 -1.60 -1.16 -12.08
CA ILE A 41 -2.23 -1.39 -10.76
C ILE A 41 -1.82 -0.33 -9.72
N ALA A 42 -0.57 0.16 -9.78
CA ALA A 42 -0.10 1.22 -8.89
C ALA A 42 -0.83 2.54 -9.16
N ASP A 43 -1.00 2.90 -10.44
CA ASP A 43 -1.72 4.11 -10.86
C ASP A 43 -3.22 4.02 -10.51
N ARG A 44 -3.83 2.85 -10.73
CA ARG A 44 -5.21 2.55 -10.31
C ARG A 44 -5.34 2.75 -8.80
N MET A 45 -4.47 2.13 -8.00
CA MET A 45 -4.51 2.25 -6.53
C MET A 45 -4.34 3.70 -6.06
N GLN A 46 -3.41 4.44 -6.67
CA GLN A 46 -3.20 5.85 -6.36
C GLN A 46 -4.47 6.66 -6.64
N LYS A 47 -5.11 6.46 -7.79
CA LYS A 47 -6.34 7.15 -8.18
C LYS A 47 -7.51 6.84 -7.25
N GLU A 48 -7.78 5.56 -7.00
CA GLU A 48 -8.92 5.12 -6.18
C GLU A 48 -8.76 5.56 -4.72
N ILE A 49 -7.55 5.47 -4.14
CA ILE A 49 -7.31 5.93 -2.77
C ILE A 49 -7.41 7.46 -2.69
N THR A 50 -6.99 8.20 -3.72
CA THR A 50 -7.15 9.66 -3.78
C THR A 50 -8.60 10.10 -3.86
N ALA A 51 -9.47 9.29 -4.47
CA ALA A 51 -10.90 9.56 -4.48
C ALA A 51 -11.56 9.33 -3.11
N LEU A 52 -11.02 8.43 -2.28
CA LEU A 52 -11.59 8.08 -0.97
C LEU A 52 -11.02 8.90 0.20
N ALA A 53 -9.74 9.27 0.15
CA ALA A 53 -9.09 9.96 1.26
C ALA A 53 -9.36 11.48 1.24
N PRO A 54 -9.27 12.16 2.40
CA PRO A 54 -9.35 13.63 2.45
C PRO A 54 -8.28 14.29 1.58
N SER A 55 -8.66 15.36 0.87
CA SER A 55 -7.79 16.10 -0.07
C SER A 55 -6.57 16.78 0.59
N THR A 56 -6.56 16.88 1.91
CA THR A 56 -5.44 17.42 2.69
C THR A 56 -4.28 16.44 2.87
N ILE A 57 -4.50 15.15 2.58
CA ILE A 57 -3.50 14.10 2.80
C ILE A 57 -2.78 13.77 1.49
N LYS A 58 -1.45 13.82 1.53
CA LYS A 58 -0.62 13.35 0.42
C LYS A 58 -0.58 11.83 0.39
N ILE A 59 -1.18 11.23 -0.63
CA ILE A 59 -1.16 9.79 -0.85
C ILE A 59 0.03 9.44 -1.73
N LYS A 60 0.77 8.39 -1.35
CA LYS A 60 1.89 7.88 -2.14
C LYS A 60 1.87 6.36 -2.15
N ILE A 61 1.66 5.80 -3.34
CA ILE A 61 1.82 4.36 -3.59
C ILE A 61 3.25 4.07 -4.05
N ILE A 62 3.93 3.20 -3.31
CA ILE A 62 5.31 2.78 -3.57
C ILE A 62 5.26 1.39 -4.20
N ALA A 63 5.67 1.27 -5.46
CA ALA A 63 5.69 0.01 -6.19
C ALA A 63 7.10 -0.25 -6.76
N PRO A 64 8.01 -0.84 -5.97
CA PRO A 64 9.35 -1.19 -6.44
C PRO A 64 9.30 -2.12 -7.67
N PRO A 65 10.30 -2.08 -8.57
CA PRO A 65 10.32 -2.97 -9.74
C PRO A 65 10.46 -4.45 -9.33
N GLU A 66 11.24 -4.72 -8.28
CA GLU A 66 11.46 -6.07 -7.72
C GLU A 66 10.41 -6.48 -6.68
N ARG A 67 9.26 -5.81 -6.64
CA ARG A 67 8.24 -6.00 -5.59
C ARG A 67 7.67 -7.42 -5.45
N LYS A 68 7.82 -8.24 -6.50
CA LYS A 68 7.54 -9.68 -6.45
C LYS A 68 8.34 -10.39 -5.36
N TYR A 69 9.57 -9.95 -5.11
CA TYR A 69 10.50 -10.56 -4.17
C TYR A 69 10.71 -9.72 -2.90
N SER A 70 9.99 -8.60 -2.73
CA SER A 70 10.15 -7.69 -1.58
C SER A 70 10.12 -8.40 -0.23
N VAL A 71 9.24 -9.39 -0.05
CA VAL A 71 9.13 -10.16 1.20
C VAL A 71 10.42 -10.95 1.47
N TRP A 72 10.96 -11.61 0.45
CA TRP A 72 12.21 -12.38 0.58
C TRP A 72 13.42 -11.46 0.78
N ILE A 73 13.51 -10.36 0.04
CA ILE A 73 14.57 -9.35 0.19
C ILE A 73 14.56 -8.78 1.62
N GLY A 74 13.38 -8.41 2.13
CA GLY A 74 13.24 -7.92 3.51
C GLY A 74 13.69 -8.94 4.55
N GLY A 75 13.34 -10.22 4.37
CA GLY A 75 13.81 -11.31 5.24
C GLY A 75 15.31 -11.52 5.20
N SER A 76 15.92 -11.46 4.01
CA SER A 76 17.37 -11.59 3.82
C SER A 76 18.14 -10.45 4.50
N ILE A 77 17.68 -9.20 4.34
CA ILE A 77 18.25 -8.04 5.02
C ILE A 77 18.13 -8.20 6.54
N LEU A 78 16.94 -8.53 7.05
CA LEU A 78 16.70 -8.69 8.48
C LEU A 78 17.63 -9.75 9.12
N ALA A 79 17.84 -10.89 8.43
CA ALA A 79 18.75 -11.94 8.90
C ALA A 79 20.22 -11.51 8.91
N SER A 80 20.58 -10.51 8.12
CA SER A 80 21.96 -10.01 7.99
C SER A 80 22.28 -8.86 8.97
N LEU A 81 21.32 -8.39 9.76
CA LEU A 81 21.52 -7.29 10.73
C LEU A 81 22.15 -7.74 12.07
N SER A 82 22.90 -8.86 12.07
CA SER A 82 23.59 -9.41 13.25
C SER A 82 25.05 -8.98 13.32
#